data_AF-A0A345REY4-F1
#
_entry.id   AF-A0A345REY4-F1
#
_cell.length_a   1.000
_cell.length_b   1.000
_cell.length_c   1.000
_cell.angle_alpha   90.00
_cell.angle_beta   90.00
_cell.angle_gamma   90.00
#
_symmetry.space_group_name_H-M   'P 1'
#
loop_
_entity.id
_entity.type
_entity.pdbx_description
1 polymer ?
#
loop_
_entity_poly.entity_id
_entity_poly.type
_entity_poly.pdbx_seq_one_letter_code
_entity_poly.pdbx_strand_id
1 'polypeptide(L)'
;MNHQKVRLAPGVYFVATPIGTARDITLRALDILASADVIAAEDTRSMRRLMDIHGVPLGDRPLLAYHDHNGSAVRPKLLHYLEQGKSVAYASEAGMPLIADPGLDLARAAQGEGYLVTIAPGASAVLSALALAGLPTDAFFFAGFLPNAGGARRTALESLREIPGTLVFYESPKRVAAMLADAATVLGDDRKAAICRELTKKFEEVKRGTLGELAAEIAGTTLKGEIVVVIDRQRSETVSEMDVESALRQALTSMSVKDAADLVSQAHNLPRRKMYQLALKLGKDDG
;
A
#
# COMPACT_ATOMS: atom_id res chain seq x y z
N MET A 1 2.85 -33.35 -0.88
CA MET A 1 3.05 -32.22 0.05
C MET A 1 3.49 -31.02 -0.76
N ASN A 2 2.95 -29.83 -0.46
CA ASN A 2 3.26 -28.61 -1.22
C ASN A 2 4.56 -27.92 -0.74
N HIS A 3 5.21 -28.45 0.29
CA HIS A 3 6.44 -27.91 0.85
C HIS A 3 7.60 -28.91 0.72
N GLN A 4 8.81 -28.37 0.64
CA GLN A 4 10.08 -29.07 0.66
C GLN A 4 10.84 -28.66 1.91
N LYS A 5 11.51 -29.63 2.55
CA LYS A 5 12.47 -29.32 3.61
C LYS A 5 13.80 -28.94 2.98
N VAL A 6 14.26 -27.74 3.27
CA VAL A 6 15.51 -27.18 2.76
C VAL A 6 16.39 -26.74 3.92
N ARG A 7 17.70 -26.65 3.70
CA ARG A 7 18.60 -26.06 4.70
C ARG A 7 18.48 -24.54 4.62
N LEU A 8 18.04 -23.90 5.70
CA LEU A 8 18.07 -22.45 5.82
C LEU A 8 19.40 -22.02 6.45
N ALA A 9 19.93 -20.89 5.98
CA ALA A 9 21.01 -20.22 6.68
C ALA A 9 20.49 -19.61 8.00
N PRO A 10 21.32 -19.48 9.04
CA PRO A 10 20.94 -18.79 10.27
C PRO A 10 20.50 -17.35 9.97
N GLY A 11 19.41 -16.89 10.58
CA GLY A 11 18.84 -15.57 10.27
C GLY A 11 17.32 -15.47 10.44
N VAL A 12 16.80 -14.27 10.22
CA VAL A 12 15.36 -13.97 10.24
C VAL A 12 14.79 -14.04 8.82
N TYR A 13 13.72 -14.79 8.67
CA TYR A 13 12.96 -14.95 7.44
C TYR A 13 11.55 -14.39 7.64
N PHE A 14 11.27 -13.22 7.08
CA PHE A 14 9.92 -12.68 7.02
C PHE A 14 9.09 -13.46 6.00
N VAL A 15 7.94 -13.98 6.40
CA VAL A 15 7.08 -14.82 5.56
C VAL A 15 5.74 -14.14 5.37
N ALA A 16 5.43 -13.74 4.14
CA ALA A 16 4.10 -13.25 3.81
C ALA A 16 3.06 -14.38 3.95
N THR A 17 1.97 -14.11 4.68
CA THR A 17 0.84 -15.01 4.86
C THR A 17 -0.35 -14.55 4.01
N PRO A 18 -1.32 -15.43 3.73
CA PRO A 18 -2.52 -15.03 2.99
C PRO A 18 -3.35 -13.95 3.70
N ILE A 19 -4.05 -13.12 2.92
CA ILE A 19 -4.97 -12.07 3.42
C ILE A 19 -6.45 -12.48 3.42
N GLY A 20 -6.75 -13.73 3.06
CA GLY A 20 -8.13 -14.21 3.01
C GLY A 20 -8.24 -15.69 2.64
N THR A 21 -7.75 -16.07 1.46
CA THR A 21 -7.72 -17.48 1.03
C THR A 21 -6.39 -18.13 1.34
N ALA A 22 -6.41 -19.27 2.04
CA ALA A 22 -5.18 -19.98 2.41
C ALA A 22 -4.30 -20.35 1.21
N ARG A 23 -4.86 -20.43 -0.01
CA ARG A 23 -4.14 -20.76 -1.25
C ARG A 23 -3.21 -19.67 -1.78
N ASP A 24 -3.28 -18.45 -1.27
CA ASP A 24 -2.40 -17.36 -1.71
C ASP A 24 -0.99 -17.43 -1.10
N ILE A 25 -0.72 -18.43 -0.26
CA ILE A 25 0.63 -18.67 0.25
C ILE A 25 1.55 -19.15 -0.87
N THR A 26 2.79 -18.70 -0.86
CA THR A 26 3.79 -19.13 -1.85
C THR A 26 4.42 -20.46 -1.46
N LEU A 27 4.91 -21.22 -2.44
CA LEU A 27 5.65 -22.47 -2.17
C LEU A 27 6.88 -22.19 -1.29
N ARG A 28 7.61 -21.10 -1.57
CA ARG A 28 8.78 -20.71 -0.76
C ARG A 28 8.43 -20.36 0.68
N ALA A 29 7.27 -19.74 0.92
CA ALA A 29 6.79 -19.50 2.29
C ALA A 29 6.54 -20.83 3.02
N LEU A 30 5.92 -21.80 2.36
CA LEU A 30 5.72 -23.14 2.93
C LEU A 30 7.05 -23.87 3.21
N ASP A 31 8.02 -23.78 2.30
CA ASP A 31 9.35 -24.37 2.48
C ASP A 31 10.06 -23.78 3.71
N ILE A 32 10.01 -22.45 3.87
CA ILE A 32 10.60 -21.75 5.02
C ILE A 32 9.89 -22.17 6.31
N LEU A 33 8.55 -22.17 6.34
CA LEU A 33 7.78 -22.58 7.52
C LEU A 33 7.99 -24.05 7.88
N ALA A 34 8.29 -24.92 6.90
CA ALA A 34 8.62 -26.31 7.13
C ALA A 34 10.06 -26.55 7.60
N SER A 35 10.96 -25.59 7.34
CA SER A 35 12.41 -25.75 7.51
C SER A 35 13.02 -24.94 8.64
N ALA A 36 12.43 -23.79 9.00
CA ALA A 36 12.96 -22.91 10.03
C ALA A 36 13.04 -23.61 11.38
N ASP A 37 14.08 -23.34 12.16
CA ASP A 37 14.29 -23.95 13.49
C ASP A 37 13.29 -23.41 14.53
N VAL A 38 12.90 -22.15 14.37
CA VAL A 38 11.97 -21.43 15.24
C VAL A 38 10.94 -20.69 14.39
N ILE A 39 9.69 -20.70 14.83
CA ILE A 39 8.61 -19.90 14.23
C ILE A 39 8.17 -18.85 15.25
N ALA A 40 8.17 -17.60 14.82
CA ALA A 40 7.56 -16.48 15.53
C ALA A 40 6.33 -16.01 14.74
N ALA A 41 5.23 -15.74 15.43
CA ALA A 41 4.02 -15.24 14.79
C ALA A 41 3.34 -14.20 15.68
N GLU A 42 2.71 -13.22 15.06
CA GLU A 42 1.85 -12.27 15.79
C GLU A 42 0.74 -13.01 16.54
N ASP A 43 -0.04 -13.82 15.81
CA ASP A 43 -1.00 -14.78 16.36
C ASP A 43 -0.56 -16.22 16.06
N THR A 44 -0.15 -16.93 17.12
CA THR A 44 0.31 -18.33 17.02
C THR A 44 -0.80 -19.33 16.70
N ARG A 45 -2.07 -19.02 16.99
CA ARG A 45 -3.22 -19.87 16.68
C ARG A 45 -3.54 -19.80 15.20
N SER A 46 -3.55 -18.59 14.62
CA SER A 46 -3.72 -18.35 13.18
C SER A 46 -2.59 -18.99 12.39
N MET A 47 -1.33 -18.81 12.84
CA MET A 47 -0.18 -19.48 12.22
C MET A 47 -0.31 -21.00 12.24
N ARG A 48 -0.64 -21.59 13.40
CA ARG A 48 -0.83 -23.05 13.50
C ARG A 48 -1.92 -23.54 12.55
N ARG A 49 -3.06 -22.87 12.50
CA ARG A 49 -4.16 -23.22 11.59
C ARG A 49 -3.73 -23.16 10.12
N LEU A 50 -2.97 -22.14 9.72
CA LEU A 50 -2.44 -22.03 8.36
C LEU A 50 -1.49 -23.18 8.03
N MET A 51 -0.58 -23.51 8.95
CA MET A 51 0.32 -24.66 8.81
C MET A 51 -0.45 -25.98 8.67
N ASP A 52 -1.49 -26.19 9.48
CA ASP A 52 -2.34 -27.38 9.44
C ASP A 52 -3.08 -27.51 8.09
N ILE A 53 -3.62 -26.41 7.54
CA ILE A 53 -4.27 -26.40 6.21
C ILE A 53 -3.33 -26.90 5.11
N HIS A 54 -2.05 -26.54 5.19
CA HIS A 54 -1.04 -26.90 4.18
C HIS A 54 -0.23 -28.16 4.54
N GLY A 55 -0.57 -28.81 5.65
CA GLY A 55 0.13 -30.00 6.14
C GLY A 55 1.60 -29.74 6.52
N VAL A 56 1.95 -28.52 6.94
CA VAL A 56 3.29 -28.17 7.42
C VAL A 56 3.41 -28.56 8.90
N PRO A 57 4.20 -29.57 9.27
CA PRO A 57 4.26 -30.03 10.65
C PRO A 57 5.07 -29.06 11.52
N LEU A 58 4.57 -28.70 12.71
CA LEU A 58 5.37 -27.96 13.68
C LEU A 58 6.53 -28.81 14.23
N GLY A 59 6.25 -30.08 14.58
CA GLY A 59 7.22 -30.93 15.29
C GLY A 59 7.58 -30.35 16.66
N ASP A 60 8.84 -30.54 17.08
CA ASP A 60 9.36 -30.06 18.38
C ASP A 60 9.86 -28.60 18.34
N ARG A 61 9.62 -27.90 17.22
CA ARG A 61 10.12 -26.55 17.00
C ARG A 61 9.36 -25.54 17.87
N PRO A 62 10.05 -24.55 18.46
CA PRO A 62 9.37 -23.49 19.19
C PRO A 62 8.46 -22.66 18.28
N LEU A 63 7.22 -22.43 18.72
CA LEU A 63 6.29 -21.46 18.16
C LEU A 63 6.06 -20.35 19.19
N LEU A 64 6.55 -19.15 18.90
CA LEU A 64 6.55 -18.02 19.83
C LEU A 64 5.60 -16.91 19.36
N ALA A 65 4.82 -16.36 20.29
CA ALA A 65 4.01 -15.17 20.02
C ALA A 65 4.91 -13.93 20.03
N TYR A 66 4.91 -13.14 18.95
CA TYR A 66 5.69 -11.91 18.82
C TYR A 66 4.86 -10.79 18.20
N HIS A 67 4.48 -9.81 19.01
CA HIS A 67 3.62 -8.68 18.66
C HIS A 67 4.05 -7.42 19.43
N ASP A 68 3.51 -6.24 19.08
CA ASP A 68 3.99 -4.96 19.62
C ASP A 68 3.99 -4.89 21.16
N HIS A 69 2.97 -5.47 21.81
CA HIS A 69 2.88 -5.45 23.28
C HIS A 69 3.91 -6.33 24.01
N ASN A 70 4.53 -7.31 23.36
CA ASN A 70 5.49 -8.23 24.00
C ASN A 70 6.90 -8.16 23.38
N GLY A 71 7.09 -7.30 22.38
CA GLY A 71 8.28 -7.29 21.55
C GLY A 71 9.57 -7.13 22.34
N SER A 72 9.60 -6.27 23.35
CA SER A 72 10.77 -6.06 24.21
C SER A 72 11.17 -7.29 25.03
N ALA A 73 10.20 -8.10 25.46
CA ALA A 73 10.43 -9.30 26.27
C ALA A 73 10.82 -10.51 25.41
N VAL A 74 10.22 -10.66 24.23
CA VAL A 74 10.42 -11.85 23.38
C VAL A 74 11.59 -11.68 22.40
N ARG A 75 11.89 -10.46 21.94
CA ARG A 75 12.98 -10.21 20.99
C ARG A 75 14.35 -10.72 21.45
N PRO A 76 14.79 -10.54 22.71
CA PRO A 76 16.06 -11.11 23.18
C PRO A 76 16.13 -12.63 23.02
N LYS A 77 15.01 -13.34 23.22
CA LYS A 77 14.93 -14.78 23.03
C LYS A 77 15.07 -15.18 21.54
N LEU A 78 14.48 -14.39 20.63
CA LEU A 78 14.63 -14.62 19.20
C LEU A 78 16.08 -14.39 18.73
N LEU A 79 16.72 -13.32 19.20
CA LEU A 79 18.13 -13.03 18.91
C LEU A 79 19.05 -14.13 19.46
N HIS A 80 18.77 -14.66 20.65
CA HIS A 80 19.52 -15.79 21.20
C HIS A 80 19.45 -17.05 20.33
N TYR A 81 18.34 -17.31 19.62
CA TYR A 81 18.32 -18.39 18.65
C TYR A 81 19.23 -18.10 17.44
N LEU A 82 19.30 -16.85 16.98
CA LEU A 82 20.22 -16.45 15.91
C LEU A 82 21.68 -16.61 16.32
N GLU A 83 22.04 -16.22 17.56
CA GLU A 83 23.37 -16.43 18.15
C GLU A 83 23.78 -17.92 18.14
N GLN A 84 22.80 -18.82 18.35
CA GLN A 84 23.00 -20.27 18.29
C GLN A 84 23.11 -20.82 16.86
N GLY A 85 23.13 -19.96 15.84
CA GLY A 85 23.18 -20.37 14.43
C GLY A 85 21.86 -20.96 13.93
N LYS A 86 20.71 -20.52 14.47
CA LYS A 86 19.38 -20.99 14.03
C LYS A 86 18.68 -20.02 13.10
N SER A 87 17.72 -20.54 12.36
CA SER A 87 16.80 -19.79 11.52
C SER A 87 15.49 -19.51 12.25
N VAL A 88 14.99 -18.28 12.12
CA VAL A 88 13.72 -17.81 12.69
C VAL A 88 12.81 -17.39 11.55
N ALA A 89 11.71 -18.09 11.33
CA ALA A 89 10.64 -17.62 10.46
C ALA A 89 9.69 -16.72 11.25
N TYR A 90 9.40 -15.51 10.75
CA TYR A 90 8.41 -14.61 11.32
C TYR A 90 7.28 -14.34 10.33
N ALA A 91 6.03 -14.36 10.80
CA ALA A 91 4.90 -13.83 10.04
C ALA A 91 3.94 -13.01 10.91
N SER A 92 3.30 -12.01 10.31
CA SER A 92 2.16 -11.31 10.89
C SER A 92 0.88 -12.15 10.76
N GLU A 93 -0.21 -11.66 11.33
CA GLU A 93 -1.51 -12.34 11.24
C GLU A 93 -1.95 -12.57 9.79
N ALA A 94 -1.78 -11.56 8.92
CA ALA A 94 -2.16 -11.62 7.53
C ALA A 94 -1.27 -10.73 6.64
N GLY A 95 -0.97 -11.19 5.44
CA GLY A 95 -0.29 -10.40 4.41
C GLY A 95 1.21 -10.31 4.62
N MET A 96 1.77 -9.17 4.22
CA MET A 96 3.20 -8.92 4.19
C MET A 96 3.65 -8.34 5.54
N PRO A 97 4.50 -9.04 6.31
CA PRO A 97 5.04 -8.54 7.58
C PRO A 97 5.60 -7.12 7.47
N LEU A 98 5.56 -6.38 8.59
CA LEU A 98 6.03 -4.99 8.77
C LEU A 98 5.16 -3.91 8.11
N ILE A 99 4.13 -4.26 7.33
CA ILE A 99 3.25 -3.28 6.68
C ILE A 99 2.01 -3.06 7.54
N ALA A 100 2.07 -2.05 8.41
CA ALA A 100 1.08 -1.81 9.47
C ALA A 100 0.96 -2.98 10.48
N ASP A 101 2.03 -3.77 10.60
CA ASP A 101 2.14 -4.94 11.48
C ASP A 101 3.44 -4.85 12.31
N PRO A 102 3.57 -5.65 13.40
CA PRO A 102 4.82 -5.79 14.15
C PRO A 102 5.98 -6.35 13.31
N GLY A 103 7.20 -6.30 13.86
CA GLY A 103 8.38 -6.95 13.27
C GLY A 103 9.51 -6.01 12.88
N LEU A 104 9.26 -4.70 12.76
CA LEU A 104 10.29 -3.72 12.41
C LEU A 104 11.48 -3.73 13.38
N ASP A 105 11.19 -3.79 14.69
CA ASP A 105 12.25 -3.82 15.70
C ASP A 105 13.05 -5.12 15.69
N LEU A 106 12.42 -6.26 15.35
CA LEU A 106 13.13 -7.52 15.17
C LEU A 106 14.08 -7.44 13.97
N ALA A 107 13.61 -6.89 12.84
CA ALA A 107 14.43 -6.67 11.66
C ALA A 107 15.65 -5.79 12.00
N ARG A 108 15.42 -4.65 12.66
CA ARG A 108 16.47 -3.71 13.07
C ARG A 108 17.48 -4.34 14.02
N ALA A 109 17.02 -5.06 15.04
CA ALA A 109 17.92 -5.70 16.00
C ALA A 109 18.78 -6.78 15.32
N ALA A 110 18.16 -7.64 14.51
CA ALA A 110 18.90 -8.69 13.80
C ALA A 110 19.91 -8.12 12.79
N GLN A 111 19.55 -7.07 12.05
CA GLN A 111 20.45 -6.36 11.15
C GLN A 111 21.60 -5.68 11.90
N GLY A 112 21.32 -5.07 13.06
CA GLY A 112 22.31 -4.39 13.88
C GLY A 112 23.40 -5.33 14.41
N GLU A 113 23.07 -6.60 14.62
CA GLU A 113 24.01 -7.66 15.01
C GLU A 113 24.63 -8.42 13.81
N GLY A 114 24.32 -8.02 12.58
CA GLY A 114 24.89 -8.60 11.37
C GLY A 114 24.28 -9.93 10.93
N TYR A 115 23.13 -10.34 11.49
CA TYR A 115 22.44 -11.54 11.04
C TYR A 115 21.78 -11.36 9.68
N LEU A 116 21.63 -12.47 8.95
CA LEU A 116 20.81 -12.50 7.75
C LEU A 116 19.37 -12.09 8.10
N VAL A 117 18.85 -11.12 7.36
CA VAL A 117 17.44 -10.77 7.35
C VAL A 117 16.95 -10.84 5.91
N THR A 118 16.01 -11.73 5.65
CA THR A 118 15.46 -11.98 4.32
C THR A 118 13.96 -12.22 4.37
N ILE A 119 13.37 -12.44 3.19
CA ILE A 119 11.94 -12.39 2.97
C ILE A 119 11.48 -13.47 1.98
N ALA A 120 10.37 -14.13 2.30
CA ALA A 120 9.51 -14.86 1.38
C ALA A 120 8.40 -13.90 0.92
N PRO A 121 8.44 -13.40 -0.34
CA PRO A 121 7.39 -12.51 -0.83
C PRO A 121 6.06 -13.25 -0.92
N GLY A 122 4.95 -12.50 -0.94
CA GLY A 122 3.61 -13.06 -1.03
C GLY A 122 2.53 -11.98 -0.98
N ALA A 123 1.37 -12.36 -0.45
CA ALA A 123 0.17 -11.52 -0.46
C ALA A 123 0.37 -10.17 0.27
N SER A 124 -0.22 -9.12 -0.30
CA SER A 124 -0.26 -7.78 0.29
C SER A 124 -1.59 -7.11 -0.07
N ALA A 125 -2.38 -6.73 0.94
CA ALA A 125 -3.67 -6.08 0.70
C ALA A 125 -3.51 -4.72 0.00
N VAL A 126 -2.45 -3.97 0.30
CA VAL A 126 -2.10 -2.70 -0.38
C VAL A 126 -1.89 -2.91 -1.88
N LEU A 127 -1.02 -3.86 -2.26
CA LEU A 127 -0.69 -4.08 -3.66
C LEU A 127 -1.87 -4.71 -4.43
N SER A 128 -2.61 -5.62 -3.80
CA SER A 128 -3.83 -6.18 -4.39
C SER A 128 -4.89 -5.09 -4.62
N ALA A 129 -5.10 -4.20 -3.65
CA ALA A 129 -6.04 -3.09 -3.79
C ALA A 129 -5.62 -2.11 -4.91
N LEU A 130 -4.33 -1.76 -5.00
CA LEU A 130 -3.81 -0.92 -6.08
C LEU A 130 -4.05 -1.54 -7.46
N ALA A 131 -3.77 -2.83 -7.61
CA ALA A 131 -3.99 -3.56 -8.86
C ALA A 131 -5.47 -3.62 -9.26
N LEU A 132 -6.37 -3.66 -8.28
CA LEU A 132 -7.82 -3.71 -8.50
C LEU A 132 -8.45 -2.31 -8.65
N ALA A 133 -7.90 -1.27 -8.04
CA ALA A 133 -8.54 0.05 -7.96
C ALA A 133 -8.74 0.71 -9.33
N GLY A 134 -7.92 0.39 -10.33
CA GLY A 134 -7.98 1.04 -11.65
C GLY A 134 -7.46 2.47 -11.63
N LEU A 135 -6.55 2.78 -10.70
CA LEU A 135 -5.89 4.07 -10.52
C LEU A 135 -4.40 3.96 -10.88
N PRO A 136 -3.69 5.08 -11.16
CA PRO A 136 -2.27 5.05 -11.47
C PRO A 136 -1.44 4.37 -10.37
N THR A 137 -0.48 3.54 -10.76
CA THR A 137 0.37 2.77 -9.82
C THR A 137 1.87 3.07 -10.02
N ASP A 138 2.21 4.06 -10.85
CA ASP A 138 3.59 4.52 -11.10
C ASP A 138 4.21 5.17 -9.85
N ALA A 139 3.40 5.80 -9.02
CA ALA A 139 3.76 6.29 -7.70
C ALA A 139 2.57 6.15 -6.74
N PHE A 140 2.82 5.65 -5.53
CA PHE A 140 1.80 5.56 -4.50
C PHE A 140 2.38 5.83 -3.11
N PHE A 141 1.50 6.21 -2.19
CA PHE A 141 1.81 6.48 -0.81
C PHE A 141 0.87 5.68 0.09
N PHE A 142 1.43 4.79 0.92
CA PHE A 142 0.68 4.06 1.92
C PHE A 142 0.62 4.86 3.22
N ALA A 143 -0.58 5.31 3.59
CA ALA A 143 -0.82 6.15 4.77
C ALA A 143 -1.26 5.35 6.00
N GLY A 144 -1.37 4.02 5.90
CA GLY A 144 -1.85 3.17 6.99
C GLY A 144 -3.27 3.52 7.43
N PHE A 145 -3.49 3.59 8.73
CA PHE A 145 -4.77 3.98 9.33
C PHE A 145 -4.77 5.46 9.72
N LEU A 146 -5.82 6.19 9.31
CA LEU A 146 -6.02 7.57 9.75
C LEU A 146 -6.45 7.66 11.22
N PRO A 147 -6.26 8.82 11.89
CA PRO A 147 -6.78 9.06 13.23
C PRO A 147 -8.30 8.86 13.35
N ASN A 148 -8.74 8.38 14.52
CA ASN A 148 -10.17 8.15 14.81
C ASN A 148 -10.96 9.46 14.90
N ALA A 149 -10.40 10.50 15.52
CA ALA A 149 -11.08 11.78 15.74
C ALA A 149 -11.18 12.58 14.42
N GLY A 150 -12.37 13.07 14.09
CA GLY A 150 -12.63 13.74 12.80
C GLY A 150 -11.73 14.94 12.51
N GLY A 151 -11.46 15.79 13.52
CA GLY A 151 -10.53 16.92 13.37
C GLY A 151 -9.12 16.46 13.00
N ALA A 152 -8.56 15.52 13.76
CA ALA A 152 -7.23 14.97 13.51
C ALA A 152 -7.15 14.20 12.18
N ARG A 153 -8.22 13.49 11.79
CA ARG A 153 -8.32 12.82 10.50
C ARG A 153 -8.27 13.81 9.34
N ARG A 154 -9.02 14.91 9.41
CA ARG A 154 -8.98 15.96 8.38
C ARG A 154 -7.61 16.62 8.29
N THR A 155 -6.96 16.92 9.41
CA THR A 155 -5.58 17.42 9.42
C THR A 155 -4.61 16.45 8.75
N ALA A 156 -4.73 15.16 9.05
CA ALA A 156 -3.91 14.14 8.39
C ALA A 156 -4.19 14.07 6.88
N LEU A 157 -5.47 14.13 6.46
CA LEU A 157 -5.83 14.15 5.04
C LEU A 157 -5.26 15.38 4.32
N GLU A 158 -5.31 16.56 4.92
CA GLU A 158 -4.76 17.79 4.32
C GLU A 158 -3.26 17.64 4.04
N SER A 159 -2.50 17.02 4.95
CA SER A 159 -1.07 16.77 4.71
C SER A 159 -0.77 15.80 3.57
N LEU A 160 -1.76 15.01 3.13
CA LEU A 160 -1.63 14.06 2.03
C LEU A 160 -2.14 14.62 0.70
N ARG A 161 -2.76 15.81 0.72
CA ARG A 161 -3.47 16.40 -0.41
C ARG A 161 -2.61 16.50 -1.65
N GLU A 162 -1.41 17.05 -1.48
CA GLU A 162 -0.47 17.39 -2.56
C GLU A 162 0.51 16.25 -2.91
N ILE A 163 0.35 15.05 -2.33
CA ILE A 163 1.22 13.93 -2.66
C ILE A 163 1.02 13.54 -4.14
N PRO A 164 2.09 13.53 -4.96
CA PRO A 164 2.01 13.24 -6.39
C PRO A 164 1.93 11.73 -6.68
N GLY A 165 1.11 11.01 -5.92
CA GLY A 165 0.96 9.56 -6.00
C GLY A 165 -0.39 9.10 -5.45
N THR A 166 -0.82 7.92 -5.90
CA THR A 166 -2.06 7.30 -5.42
C THR A 166 -1.95 7.02 -3.93
N LEU A 167 -2.96 7.41 -3.16
CA LEU A 167 -2.98 7.22 -1.72
C LEU A 167 -3.65 5.88 -1.38
N VAL A 168 -3.08 5.13 -0.44
CA VAL A 168 -3.66 3.86 0.03
C VAL A 168 -3.80 3.88 1.54
N PHE A 169 -4.99 3.52 2.01
CA PHE A 169 -5.35 3.50 3.42
C PHE A 169 -5.92 2.14 3.81
N TYR A 170 -5.62 1.70 5.02
CA TYR A 170 -6.44 0.71 5.69
C TYR A 170 -7.52 1.42 6.50
N GLU A 171 -8.72 0.83 6.56
CA GLU A 171 -9.81 1.43 7.30
C GLU A 171 -10.76 0.39 7.90
N SER A 172 -11.34 0.73 9.04
CA SER A 172 -12.34 -0.09 9.69
C SER A 172 -13.71 0.06 9.00
N PRO A 173 -14.50 -1.03 8.90
CA PRO A 173 -15.88 -0.97 8.41
C PRO A 173 -16.77 0.03 9.15
N LYS A 174 -16.48 0.31 10.43
CA LYS A 174 -17.24 1.26 11.24
C LYS A 174 -16.87 2.72 10.95
N ARG A 175 -15.73 2.96 10.30
CA ARG A 175 -15.12 4.28 10.13
C ARG A 175 -15.08 4.74 8.68
N VAL A 176 -15.09 3.82 7.73
CA VAL A 176 -14.91 4.12 6.29
C VAL A 176 -15.89 5.16 5.75
N ALA A 177 -17.16 5.16 6.18
CA ALA A 177 -18.13 6.16 5.76
C ALA A 177 -17.73 7.59 6.21
N ALA A 178 -17.32 7.74 7.47
CA ALA A 178 -16.86 9.01 8.00
C ALA A 178 -15.51 9.44 7.38
N MET A 179 -14.62 8.47 7.12
CA MET A 179 -13.34 8.73 6.46
C MET A 179 -13.53 9.25 5.03
N LEU A 180 -14.42 8.62 4.25
CA LEU A 180 -14.71 9.06 2.87
C LEU A 180 -15.39 10.43 2.84
N ALA A 181 -16.31 10.72 3.77
CA ALA A 181 -16.92 12.04 3.86
C ALA A 181 -15.89 13.15 4.18
N ASP A 182 -14.97 12.90 5.13
CA ASP A 182 -13.88 13.83 5.42
C ASP A 182 -12.91 13.93 4.23
N ALA A 183 -12.60 12.82 3.55
CA ALA A 183 -11.73 12.81 2.38
C ALA A 183 -12.34 13.59 1.20
N ALA A 184 -13.63 13.43 0.92
CA ALA A 184 -14.34 14.20 -0.10
C ALA A 184 -14.27 15.71 0.20
N THR A 185 -14.48 16.08 1.47
CA THR A 185 -14.41 17.48 1.93
C THR A 185 -13.01 18.08 1.78
N VAL A 186 -11.97 17.31 2.13
CA VAL A 186 -10.58 17.80 2.21
C VAL A 186 -9.82 17.67 0.89
N LEU A 187 -9.98 16.55 0.20
CA LEU A 187 -9.24 16.21 -1.02
C LEU A 187 -10.00 16.53 -2.31
N GLY A 188 -11.29 16.91 -2.20
CA GLY A 188 -12.16 17.24 -3.32
C GLY A 188 -13.08 16.09 -3.73
N ASP A 189 -14.35 16.44 -3.96
CA ASP A 189 -15.43 15.48 -4.21
C ASP A 189 -15.23 14.63 -5.46
N ASP A 190 -14.68 15.24 -6.52
CA ASP A 190 -14.47 14.64 -7.84
C ASP A 190 -13.26 13.71 -7.93
N ARG A 191 -12.42 13.67 -6.88
CA ARG A 191 -11.19 12.85 -6.88
C ARG A 191 -11.58 11.38 -6.94
N LYS A 192 -11.00 10.65 -7.91
CA LYS A 192 -11.32 9.23 -8.11
C LYS A 192 -10.81 8.38 -6.96
N ALA A 193 -11.58 7.38 -6.58
CA ALA A 193 -11.24 6.48 -5.50
C ALA A 193 -11.86 5.09 -5.71
N ALA A 194 -11.39 4.13 -4.91
CA ALA A 194 -11.92 2.78 -4.83
C ALA A 194 -11.99 2.29 -3.38
N ILE A 195 -13.06 1.59 -3.04
CA ILE A 195 -13.20 0.81 -1.79
C ILE A 195 -13.01 -0.66 -2.16
N CYS A 196 -11.95 -1.27 -1.66
CA CYS A 196 -11.65 -2.68 -1.83
C CYS A 196 -11.96 -3.41 -0.52
N ARG A 197 -12.95 -4.31 -0.54
CA ARG A 197 -13.47 -4.99 0.64
C ARG A 197 -13.25 -6.49 0.54
N GLU A 198 -12.84 -7.11 1.64
CA GLU A 198 -12.73 -8.58 1.77
C GLU A 198 -11.89 -9.21 0.63
N LEU A 199 -10.77 -8.58 0.30
CA LEU A 199 -9.88 -9.04 -0.77
C LEU A 199 -9.48 -10.50 -0.59
N THR A 200 -9.57 -11.27 -1.67
CA THR A 200 -9.31 -12.71 -1.79
C THR A 200 -10.27 -13.63 -1.02
N LYS A 201 -11.28 -13.06 -0.33
CA LYS A 201 -12.29 -13.81 0.44
C LYS A 201 -13.56 -14.02 -0.38
N LYS A 202 -14.52 -14.78 0.18
CA LYS A 202 -15.79 -15.13 -0.48
C LYS A 202 -16.63 -13.91 -0.92
N PHE A 203 -16.54 -12.81 -0.17
CA PHE A 203 -17.33 -11.60 -0.40
C PHE A 203 -16.47 -10.43 -0.89
N GLU A 204 -15.43 -10.72 -1.66
CA GLU A 204 -14.59 -9.70 -2.31
C GLU A 204 -15.45 -8.73 -3.12
N GLU A 205 -15.25 -7.44 -2.91
CA GLU A 205 -15.98 -6.38 -3.59
C GLU A 205 -15.07 -5.18 -3.84
N VAL A 206 -15.16 -4.59 -5.04
CA VAL A 206 -14.46 -3.36 -5.39
C VAL A 206 -15.46 -2.34 -5.91
N LYS A 207 -15.72 -1.29 -5.13
CA LYS A 207 -16.54 -0.13 -5.55
C LYS A 207 -15.61 0.96 -6.04
N ARG A 208 -15.89 1.55 -7.21
CA ARG A 208 -15.09 2.62 -7.82
C ARG A 208 -16.00 3.80 -8.15
N GLY A 209 -15.50 5.00 -7.94
CA GLY A 209 -16.25 6.24 -8.17
C GLY A 209 -15.39 7.46 -7.86
N THR A 210 -16.02 8.62 -7.74
CA THR A 210 -15.43 9.77 -7.04
C THR A 210 -15.56 9.61 -5.53
N LEU A 211 -14.81 10.40 -4.75
CA LEU A 211 -14.97 10.43 -3.30
C LEU A 211 -16.39 10.79 -2.88
N GLY A 212 -17.03 11.72 -3.58
CA GLY A 212 -18.43 12.09 -3.35
C GLY A 212 -19.43 10.98 -3.60
N GLU A 213 -19.32 10.34 -4.77
CA GLU A 213 -20.17 9.21 -5.14
C GLU A 213 -20.07 8.09 -4.10
N LEU A 214 -18.85 7.73 -3.72
CA LEU A 214 -18.61 6.65 -2.76
C LEU A 214 -19.05 7.04 -1.34
N ALA A 215 -18.81 8.28 -0.90
CA ALA A 215 -19.25 8.76 0.40
C ALA A 215 -20.78 8.76 0.51
N ALA A 216 -21.48 9.16 -0.55
CA ALA A 216 -22.94 9.12 -0.62
C ALA A 216 -23.47 7.68 -0.66
N GLU A 217 -22.87 6.80 -1.46
CA GLU A 217 -23.30 5.40 -1.62
C GLU A 217 -23.30 4.64 -0.29
N ILE A 218 -22.27 4.82 0.52
CA ILE A 218 -22.13 4.10 1.79
C ILE A 218 -22.62 4.90 3.01
N ALA A 219 -23.22 6.07 2.80
CA ALA A 219 -23.78 6.88 3.87
C ALA A 219 -24.84 6.08 4.66
N GLY A 220 -24.70 6.05 5.99
CA GLY A 220 -25.61 5.28 6.85
C GLY A 220 -25.49 3.76 6.74
N THR A 221 -24.61 3.22 5.88
CA THR A 221 -24.39 1.79 5.72
C THR A 221 -23.12 1.37 6.46
N THR A 222 -23.24 0.41 7.38
CA THR A 222 -22.05 -0.21 7.99
C THR A 222 -21.61 -1.39 7.13
N LEU A 223 -20.47 -1.22 6.44
CA LEU A 223 -19.83 -2.31 5.72
C LEU A 223 -19.35 -3.39 6.70
N LYS A 224 -18.97 -4.56 6.19
CA LYS A 224 -18.40 -5.65 6.98
C LYS A 224 -17.10 -6.13 6.37
N GLY A 225 -16.21 -6.62 7.23
CA GLY A 225 -14.93 -7.18 6.83
C GLY A 225 -13.80 -6.15 6.83
N GLU A 226 -12.71 -6.50 6.17
CA GLU A 226 -11.52 -5.66 6.01
C GLU A 226 -11.64 -4.78 4.77
N ILE A 227 -11.11 -3.56 4.86
CA ILE A 227 -11.25 -2.54 3.83
C ILE A 227 -9.91 -1.86 3.56
N VAL A 228 -9.58 -1.77 2.28
CA VAL A 228 -8.53 -0.90 1.75
C VAL A 228 -9.20 0.19 0.92
N VAL A 229 -8.89 1.46 1.20
CA VAL A 229 -9.35 2.60 0.41
C VAL A 229 -8.18 3.10 -0.43
N VAL A 230 -8.40 3.24 -1.73
CA VAL A 230 -7.41 3.76 -2.67
C VAL A 230 -7.95 5.07 -3.25
N ILE A 231 -7.19 6.15 -3.21
CA ILE A 231 -7.59 7.48 -3.70
C ILE A 231 -6.56 7.91 -4.74
N ASP A 232 -7.01 8.38 -5.90
CA ASP A 232 -6.16 8.84 -7.02
C ASP A 232 -5.19 9.92 -6.51
N ARG A 233 -4.09 10.14 -7.22
CA ARG A 233 -3.20 11.27 -6.94
C ARG A 233 -3.94 12.60 -7.13
N GLN A 234 -3.41 13.68 -6.57
CA GLN A 234 -3.90 15.00 -6.95
C GLN A 234 -3.60 15.17 -8.43
N ARG A 235 -4.65 15.34 -9.22
CA ARG A 235 -4.46 15.86 -10.56
C ARG A 235 -4.12 17.32 -10.36
N SER A 236 -2.88 17.69 -10.66
CA SER A 236 -2.63 19.08 -11.07
C SER A 236 -3.70 19.34 -12.11
N GLU A 237 -4.65 20.24 -11.80
CA GLU A 237 -5.62 20.71 -12.79
C GLU A 237 -4.80 20.98 -14.03
N THR A 238 -5.08 20.21 -15.09
CA THR A 238 -4.56 20.36 -16.45
C THR A 238 -3.64 21.56 -16.55
N VAL A 239 -2.33 21.34 -16.43
CA VAL A 239 -1.26 22.36 -16.52
C VAL A 239 -1.83 23.76 -16.43
N SER A 240 -1.84 24.34 -15.23
CA SER A 240 -2.33 25.70 -14.93
C SER A 240 -2.29 26.55 -16.20
N GLU A 241 -3.42 27.10 -16.64
CA GLU A 241 -3.44 27.89 -17.88
C GLU A 241 -2.36 28.99 -17.86
N MET A 242 -1.95 29.46 -16.67
CA MET A 242 -0.80 30.34 -16.47
C MET A 242 0.55 29.70 -16.81
N ASP A 243 0.78 28.42 -16.48
CA ASP A 243 2.01 27.69 -16.82
C ASP A 243 2.09 27.41 -18.33
N VAL A 244 0.97 27.04 -18.96
CA VAL A 244 0.87 26.88 -20.42
C VAL A 244 1.11 28.21 -21.13
N GLU A 245 0.48 29.29 -20.66
CA GLU A 245 0.64 30.61 -21.25
C GLU A 245 2.07 31.12 -21.10
N SER A 246 2.66 30.98 -19.91
CA SER A 246 4.06 31.36 -19.65
C SER A 246 5.03 30.59 -20.54
N ALA A 247 4.88 29.27 -20.65
CA ALA A 247 5.69 28.43 -21.52
C ALA A 247 5.51 28.80 -23.00
N LEU A 248 4.28 29.11 -23.43
CA LEU A 248 4.00 29.59 -24.79
C LEU A 248 4.65 30.95 -25.07
N ARG A 249 4.52 31.93 -24.16
CA ARG A 249 5.15 33.26 -24.30
C ARG A 249 6.67 33.14 -24.39
N GLN A 250 7.28 32.30 -23.55
CA GLN A 250 8.72 32.07 -23.60
C GLN A 250 9.13 31.42 -24.93
N ALA A 251 8.44 30.39 -25.40
CA ALA A 251 8.77 29.73 -26.66
C ALA A 251 8.59 30.66 -27.88
N LEU A 252 7.55 31.51 -27.87
CA LEU A 252 7.30 32.50 -28.93
C LEU A 252 8.38 33.57 -29.07
N THR A 253 9.26 33.75 -28.08
CA THR A 253 10.39 34.69 -28.18
C THR A 253 11.46 34.26 -29.18
N SER A 254 11.54 32.96 -29.50
CA SER A 254 12.62 32.39 -30.33
C SER A 254 12.15 31.35 -31.35
N MET A 255 10.87 30.98 -31.34
CA MET A 255 10.30 29.94 -32.21
C MET A 255 9.09 30.45 -32.99
N SER A 256 8.75 29.76 -34.08
CA SER A 256 7.50 30.03 -34.79
C SER A 256 6.30 29.63 -33.93
N VAL A 257 5.13 30.24 -34.17
CA VAL A 257 3.87 29.90 -33.49
C VAL A 257 3.55 28.40 -33.57
N LYS A 258 3.88 27.77 -34.70
CA LYS A 258 3.65 26.34 -34.91
C LYS A 258 4.58 25.50 -34.03
N ASP A 259 5.86 25.85 -33.96
CA ASP A 259 6.85 25.08 -33.20
C ASP A 259 6.71 25.29 -31.69
N ALA A 260 6.36 26.50 -31.26
CA ALA A 260 6.03 26.79 -29.86
C ALA A 260 4.80 25.99 -29.39
N ALA A 261 3.75 25.93 -30.20
CA ALA A 261 2.55 25.14 -29.89
C ALA A 261 2.84 23.63 -29.85
N ASP A 262 3.73 23.13 -30.72
CA ASP A 262 4.13 21.72 -30.75
C ASP A 262 4.96 21.35 -29.51
N LEU A 263 5.91 22.21 -29.14
CA LEU A 263 6.77 22.03 -27.97
C LEU A 263 5.95 21.97 -26.67
N VAL A 264 5.08 22.96 -26.46
CA VAL A 264 4.24 23.05 -25.23
C VAL A 264 3.20 21.94 -25.21
N SER A 265 2.62 21.57 -26.36
CA SER A 265 1.70 20.44 -26.47
C SER A 265 2.33 19.12 -26.03
N GLN A 266 3.58 18.86 -26.43
CA GLN A 266 4.33 17.66 -26.04
C GLN A 266 4.74 17.70 -24.56
N ALA A 267 5.26 18.83 -24.08
CA ALA A 267 5.73 18.97 -22.71
C ALA A 267 4.60 18.78 -21.68
N HIS A 268 3.37 19.17 -22.04
CA HIS A 268 2.22 19.17 -21.14
C HIS A 268 1.15 18.13 -21.49
N ASN A 269 1.39 17.30 -22.51
CA ASN A 269 0.46 16.30 -23.02
C ASN A 269 -0.96 16.86 -23.31
N LEU A 270 -1.00 18.08 -23.85
CA LEU A 270 -2.24 18.81 -24.19
C LEU A 270 -2.50 18.78 -25.71
N PRO A 271 -3.76 18.87 -26.17
CA PRO A 271 -4.06 18.84 -27.60
C PRO A 271 -3.38 19.99 -28.38
N ARG A 272 -2.56 19.64 -29.37
CA ARG A 272 -1.84 20.58 -30.25
C ARG A 272 -2.73 21.71 -30.79
N ARG A 273 -3.95 21.37 -31.22
CA ARG A 273 -4.90 22.35 -31.77
C ARG A 273 -5.26 23.44 -30.74
N LYS A 274 -5.39 23.09 -29.46
CA LYS A 274 -5.68 24.03 -28.37
C LYS A 274 -4.48 24.95 -28.12
N MET A 275 -3.26 24.40 -28.12
CA MET A 275 -2.02 25.17 -27.93
C MET A 275 -1.76 26.16 -29.07
N TYR A 276 -2.02 25.74 -30.31
CA TYR A 276 -1.84 26.61 -31.49
C TYR A 276 -2.80 27.81 -31.49
N GLN A 277 -4.07 27.59 -31.12
CA GLN A 277 -5.05 28.67 -30.98
C GLN A 277 -4.69 29.65 -29.88
N LEU A 278 -4.14 29.17 -28.76
CA LEU A 278 -3.70 30.01 -27.66
C LEU A 278 -2.46 30.83 -28.05
N ALA A 279 -1.46 30.19 -28.68
CA ALA A 279 -0.25 30.86 -29.18
C ALA A 279 -0.56 31.98 -30.19
N LEU A 280 -1.54 31.79 -31.08
CA LEU A 280 -2.00 32.82 -32.02
C LEU A 280 -2.65 34.03 -31.35
N LYS A 281 -3.33 33.83 -30.21
CA LYS A 281 -3.91 34.93 -29.43
C LYS A 281 -2.80 35.74 -28.75
N LEU A 282 -1.85 35.06 -28.12
CA LEU A 282 -0.74 35.68 -27.40
C LEU A 282 0.20 36.46 -28.34
N GLY A 283 0.50 35.93 -29.52
CA GLY A 283 1.32 36.62 -30.52
C GLY A 283 0.67 37.87 -31.15
N LYS A 284 -0.61 38.16 -30.87
CA LYS A 284 -1.29 39.39 -31.30
C LYS A 284 -1.30 40.49 -30.24
N ASP A 285 -1.06 40.16 -28.97
CA ASP A 285 -1.06 41.13 -27.86
C ASP A 285 0.33 41.74 -27.60
N ASP A 286 1.40 41.13 -28.13
CA ASP A 286 2.80 41.56 -27.95
C ASP A 286 3.40 42.27 -29.21
N GLY A 287 2.57 42.65 -30.20
CA GLY A 287 2.98 43.34 -31.44
C GLY A 287 2.08 44.51 -31.79
#